data_AF-J3A8D7-F1
#
_entry.id   AF-J3A8D7-F1
#
_cell.length_a   1.000
_cell.length_b   1.000
_cell.length_c   1.000
_cell.angle_alpha   90.00
_cell.angle_beta   90.00
_cell.angle_gamma   90.00
#
_symmetry.space_group_name_H-M   'P 1'
#
loop_
_entity.id
_entity.type
_entity.pdbx_description
1 polymer ?
#
loop_
_entity_poly.entity_id
_entity_poly.type
_entity_poly.pdbx_seq_one_letter_code
_entity_poly.pdbx_strand_id
1 'polypeptide(L)'
;MQHRQATVIGSILAVMVLAVTVSLLVSLGILPSYNPGFSQPKSTATYVPQPCPPSGAKTVDVTTLTINVYNGSETVGLATEVQQGLEEAGLKVASASDWPGGIYNGEVQILSSKSSLTNAYSLAQVFPNSTVQIDSSLADDDSTVSVVLGKEYLQNALKSDEIKLLGADKPITAPSDCVPADKAATKKSS
;
A
#
# COMPACT_ATOMS: atom_id res chain seq x y z
N MET A 1 -58.64 -25.88 -10.66
CA MET A 1 -57.16 -25.82 -10.63
C MET A 1 -56.59 -24.63 -11.42
N GLN A 2 -57.12 -24.25 -12.60
CA GLN A 2 -56.56 -23.18 -13.46
C GLN A 2 -56.69 -21.74 -12.91
N HIS A 3 -57.79 -21.39 -12.24
CA HIS A 3 -57.96 -20.04 -11.66
C HIS A 3 -56.94 -19.71 -10.55
N ARG A 4 -56.41 -20.70 -9.84
CA ARG A 4 -55.40 -20.46 -8.79
C ARG A 4 -54.02 -20.17 -9.37
N GLN A 5 -53.69 -20.77 -10.52
CA GLN A 5 -52.39 -20.60 -11.18
C GLN A 5 -52.27 -19.27 -11.91
N ALA A 6 -53.34 -18.81 -12.57
CA ALA A 6 -53.37 -17.50 -13.23
C ALA A 6 -53.19 -16.35 -12.23
N THR A 7 -53.78 -16.44 -11.04
CA THR A 7 -53.60 -15.45 -9.97
C THR A 7 -52.17 -15.42 -9.44
N VAL A 8 -51.52 -16.58 -9.32
CA VAL A 8 -50.12 -16.68 -8.83
C VAL A 8 -49.14 -16.15 -9.87
N ILE A 9 -49.33 -16.47 -11.15
CA ILE A 9 -48.47 -15.96 -12.23
C ILE A 9 -48.65 -14.44 -12.36
N GLY A 10 -49.89 -13.96 -12.29
CA GLY A 10 -50.19 -12.52 -12.34
C GLY A 10 -49.58 -11.74 -11.17
N SER A 11 -49.60 -12.29 -9.95
CA SER A 11 -49.01 -11.60 -8.79
C SER A 11 -47.48 -11.54 -8.85
N ILE A 12 -46.83 -12.61 -9.31
CA ILE A 12 -45.37 -12.64 -9.50
C ILE A 12 -44.94 -11.62 -10.56
N LEU A 13 -45.66 -11.56 -11.69
CA LEU A 13 -45.37 -10.58 -12.74
C LEU A 13 -45.54 -9.14 -12.25
N ALA A 14 -46.58 -8.87 -11.45
CA ALA A 14 -46.79 -7.54 -10.88
C ALA A 14 -45.65 -7.12 -9.93
N VAL A 15 -45.15 -8.05 -9.10
CA VAL A 15 -44.01 -7.79 -8.19
C VAL A 15 -42.72 -7.55 -8.98
N MET A 16 -42.46 -8.32 -10.04
CA MET A 16 -41.29 -8.11 -10.89
C MET A 16 -41.30 -6.74 -11.56
N VAL A 17 -42.45 -6.31 -12.10
CA VAL A 17 -42.58 -4.97 -12.70
C VAL A 17 -42.35 -3.86 -11.66
N LEU A 18 -42.85 -4.03 -10.43
CA LEU A 18 -42.59 -3.10 -9.34
C LEU A 18 -41.10 -3.03 -8.97
N ALA A 19 -40.41 -4.17 -8.87
CA ALA A 19 -38.99 -4.20 -8.56
C ALA A 19 -38.13 -3.52 -9.64
N VAL A 20 -38.46 -3.76 -10.92
CA VAL A 20 -37.76 -3.14 -12.06
C VAL A 20 -37.98 -1.62 -12.08
N THR A 21 -39.21 -1.16 -11.87
CA THR A 21 -39.52 0.28 -11.85
C THR A 21 -38.80 1.01 -10.71
N VAL A 22 -38.78 0.44 -9.51
CA VAL A 22 -38.03 0.99 -8.37
C VAL A 22 -36.53 1.05 -8.66
N SER A 23 -35.98 -0.01 -9.28
CA SER A 23 -34.56 -0.06 -9.65
C SER A 23 -34.21 1.03 -10.66
N LEU A 24 -35.05 1.25 -11.68
CA LEU A 24 -34.88 2.32 -12.66
C LEU A 24 -34.93 3.71 -12.01
N LEU A 25 -35.85 3.94 -11.07
CA LEU A 25 -35.96 5.22 -10.37
C LEU A 25 -34.72 5.54 -9.51
N VAL A 26 -34.10 4.51 -8.92
CA VAL A 26 -32.82 4.64 -8.22
C VAL A 26 -31.68 4.92 -9.20
N SER A 27 -31.61 4.20 -10.33
CA SER A 27 -30.58 4.43 -11.35
C SER A 27 -30.68 5.80 -12.04
N LEU A 28 -31.89 6.33 -12.22
CA LEU A 28 -32.14 7.67 -12.78
C LEU A 28 -31.93 8.79 -11.73
N GLY A 29 -31.65 8.45 -10.47
CA GLY A 29 -31.43 9.42 -9.39
C GLY A 29 -32.69 10.17 -8.94
N ILE A 30 -33.88 9.70 -9.33
CA ILE A 30 -35.17 10.28 -8.91
C ILE A 30 -35.46 9.94 -7.44
N LEU A 31 -35.05 8.75 -7.00
CA LEU A 31 -35.08 8.36 -5.59
C LEU A 31 -33.71 8.56 -4.95
N PRO A 32 -33.65 9.05 -3.70
CA PRO A 32 -32.38 9.18 -2.99
C PRO A 32 -31.78 7.79 -2.80
N SER A 33 -30.63 7.54 -3.43
CA SER A 33 -29.84 6.36 -3.11
C SER A 33 -29.26 6.54 -1.71
N TYR A 34 -29.57 5.63 -0.79
CA TYR A 34 -28.84 5.54 0.47
C TYR A 34 -27.41 5.11 0.16
N ASN A 35 -26.52 6.09 0.04
CA ASN A 35 -25.08 5.87 0.00
C ASN A 35 -24.60 6.10 1.43
N PRO A 36 -24.40 5.06 2.24
CA PRO A 36 -23.61 5.20 3.45
C PRO A 36 -22.20 5.49 2.95
N GLY A 37 -21.92 6.77 2.68
CA GLY A 37 -20.65 7.20 2.12
C GLY A 37 -19.56 6.48 2.88
N PHE A 38 -18.71 5.74 2.18
CA PHE A 38 -17.61 5.07 2.80
C PHE A 38 -16.81 6.14 3.54
N SER A 39 -16.98 6.21 4.86
CA SER A 39 -16.14 6.99 5.75
C SER A 39 -14.79 6.30 5.81
N GLN A 40 -14.09 6.28 4.69
CA GLN A 40 -12.65 6.19 4.69
C GLN A 40 -12.21 7.49 5.35
N PRO A 41 -11.58 7.47 6.54
CA PRO A 41 -11.01 8.68 7.10
C PRO A 41 -10.15 9.30 6.00
N LYS A 42 -10.49 10.52 5.60
CA LYS A 42 -9.68 11.31 4.67
C LYS A 42 -8.27 11.22 5.21
N SER A 43 -7.38 10.50 4.50
CA SER A 43 -5.98 10.34 4.89
C SER A 43 -5.36 11.72 4.86
N THR A 44 -5.53 12.41 5.96
CA THR A 44 -4.89 13.67 6.25
C THR A 44 -3.49 13.21 6.56
N ALA A 45 -2.58 13.43 5.61
CA ALA A 45 -1.15 13.15 5.76
C ALA A 45 -0.65 13.94 6.97
N THR A 46 -0.90 13.38 8.15
CA THR A 46 -0.27 13.79 9.39
C THR A 46 1.15 13.35 9.17
N TYR A 47 2.06 14.31 8.99
CA TYR A 47 3.48 14.03 8.89
C TYR A 47 3.85 13.09 10.06
N VAL A 48 4.19 11.85 9.72
CA VAL A 48 4.68 10.86 10.68
C VAL A 48 6.20 10.92 10.61
N PRO A 49 6.87 11.35 11.69
CA PRO A 49 8.32 11.46 11.68
C PRO A 49 8.97 10.09 11.45
N GLN A 50 10.00 10.06 10.61
CA GLN A 50 10.67 8.83 10.20
C GLN A 50 11.51 8.26 11.35
N PRO A 51 11.60 6.93 11.52
CA PRO A 51 12.44 6.32 12.55
C PRO A 51 13.93 6.53 12.23
N CYS A 52 14.75 6.96 13.17
CA CYS A 52 16.19 7.06 12.94
C CYS A 52 16.81 5.68 12.67
N PRO A 53 17.77 5.57 11.73
CA PRO A 53 18.55 4.36 11.57
C PRO A 53 19.36 4.08 12.85
N PRO A 54 19.71 2.81 13.13
CA PRO A 54 20.59 2.49 14.25
C PRO A 54 21.93 3.23 14.14
N SER A 55 22.50 3.67 15.26
CA SER A 55 23.73 4.45 15.27
C SER A 55 24.88 3.68 14.62
N GLY A 56 25.51 4.27 13.59
CA GLY A 56 26.60 3.63 12.84
C GLY A 56 26.17 2.45 11.97
N ALA A 57 24.87 2.31 11.69
CA ALA A 57 24.36 1.27 10.81
C ALA A 57 24.97 1.40 9.42
N LYS A 58 25.28 0.24 8.84
CA LYS A 58 25.78 0.13 7.48
C LYS A 58 24.73 -0.50 6.59
N THR A 59 24.78 -0.16 5.31
CA THR A 59 23.90 -0.73 4.32
C THR A 59 24.16 -2.22 4.20
N VAL A 60 23.09 -2.99 4.16
CA VAL A 60 23.17 -4.42 3.85
C VAL A 60 22.99 -4.63 2.36
N ASP A 61 23.43 -5.79 1.88
CA ASP A 61 23.23 -6.16 0.48
C ASP A 61 21.73 -6.31 0.19
N VAL A 62 21.20 -5.42 -0.65
CA VAL A 62 19.78 -5.37 -1.03
C VAL A 62 19.32 -6.64 -1.78
N THR A 63 20.25 -7.40 -2.38
CA THR A 63 19.92 -8.65 -3.08
C THR A 63 19.57 -9.80 -2.13
N THR A 64 20.01 -9.71 -0.86
CA THR A 64 19.72 -10.70 0.18
C THR A 64 18.39 -10.43 0.91
N LEU A 65 17.82 -9.24 0.73
CA LEU A 65 16.60 -8.81 1.39
C LEU A 65 15.37 -9.45 0.76
N THR A 66 14.39 -9.78 1.61
CA THR A 66 13.08 -10.24 1.15
C THR A 66 12.12 -9.05 1.13
N ILE A 67 11.67 -8.68 -0.07
CA ILE A 67 10.92 -7.44 -0.31
C ILE A 67 9.47 -7.75 -0.72
N ASN A 68 8.50 -7.09 -0.10
CA ASN A 68 7.13 -7.06 -0.60
C ASN A 68 6.88 -5.74 -1.33
N VAL A 69 6.24 -5.78 -2.48
CA VAL A 69 5.87 -4.59 -3.25
C VAL A 69 4.35 -4.42 -3.17
N TYR A 70 3.91 -3.25 -2.75
CA TYR A 70 2.51 -2.89 -2.61
C TYR A 70 2.14 -1.73 -3.52
N ASN A 71 1.04 -1.88 -4.24
CA ASN A 71 0.44 -0.81 -5.02
C ASN A 71 -0.51 0.01 -4.14
N GLY A 72 -0.06 1.18 -3.69
CA GLY A 72 -0.88 2.18 -3.03
C GLY A 72 -1.32 3.30 -3.99
N SER A 73 -1.23 3.10 -5.31
CA SER A 73 -1.59 4.09 -6.32
C SER A 73 -2.92 3.76 -7.00
N GLU A 74 -3.36 4.62 -7.91
CA GLU A 74 -4.52 4.36 -8.78
C GLU A 74 -4.12 3.60 -10.07
N THR A 75 -2.82 3.36 -10.28
CA THR A 75 -2.29 2.73 -11.49
C THR A 75 -2.30 1.21 -11.34
N VAL A 76 -3.12 0.53 -12.14
CA VAL A 76 -3.23 -0.93 -12.14
C VAL A 76 -1.93 -1.57 -12.65
N GLY A 77 -1.45 -2.60 -11.95
CA GLY A 77 -0.27 -3.37 -12.35
C GLY A 77 1.08 -2.74 -11.97
N LEU A 78 1.08 -1.56 -11.35
CA LEU A 78 2.31 -0.84 -10.99
C LEU A 78 3.23 -1.67 -10.08
N ALA A 79 2.69 -2.37 -9.08
CA ALA A 79 3.49 -3.23 -8.20
C ALA A 79 4.16 -4.38 -8.94
N THR A 80 3.48 -4.98 -9.92
CA THR A 80 4.04 -6.06 -10.75
C THR A 80 5.14 -5.55 -11.68
N GLU A 81 4.95 -4.37 -12.27
CA GLU A 81 5.97 -3.72 -13.11
C GLU A 81 7.24 -3.41 -12.31
N VAL A 82 7.10 -2.81 -11.13
CA VAL A 82 8.24 -2.54 -10.25
C VAL A 82 8.87 -3.83 -9.74
N GLN A 83 8.08 -4.86 -9.40
CA GLN A 83 8.62 -6.18 -9.04
C GLN A 83 9.55 -6.70 -10.13
N GLN A 84 9.12 -6.69 -11.39
CA GLN A 84 9.93 -7.18 -12.51
C GLN A 84 11.25 -6.40 -12.61
N GLY A 85 11.21 -5.06 -12.50
CA GLY A 85 12.41 -4.24 -12.52
C GLY A 85 13.37 -4.52 -11.36
N LEU A 86 12.86 -4.82 -10.17
CA LEU A 86 13.67 -5.21 -9.01
C LEU A 86 14.27 -6.62 -9.17
N GLU A 87 13.50 -7.57 -9.69
CA GLU A 87 13.97 -8.93 -9.96
C GLU A 87 15.06 -8.95 -11.04
N GLU A 88 14.90 -8.15 -12.10
CA GLU A 88 15.93 -7.92 -13.13
C GLU A 88 17.20 -7.26 -12.57
N ALA A 89 17.07 -6.50 -11.48
CA ALA A 89 18.19 -5.96 -10.71
C ALA A 89 18.86 -6.99 -9.79
N GLY A 90 18.28 -8.19 -9.64
CA GLY A 90 18.78 -9.27 -8.79
C GLY A 90 18.26 -9.22 -7.35
N LEU A 91 17.18 -8.47 -7.08
CA LEU A 91 16.56 -8.38 -5.77
C LEU A 91 15.51 -9.46 -5.60
N LYS A 92 15.35 -9.94 -4.37
CA LYS A 92 14.37 -10.98 -4.05
C LYS A 92 13.04 -10.35 -3.62
N VAL A 93 12.11 -10.27 -4.57
CA VAL A 93 10.73 -9.88 -4.28
C VAL A 93 9.92 -11.11 -3.88
N ALA A 94 9.30 -11.08 -2.71
CA ALA A 94 8.44 -12.15 -2.21
C ALA A 94 7.02 -12.06 -2.76
N SER A 95 6.48 -10.85 -2.89
CA SER A 95 5.13 -10.64 -3.42
C SER A 95 4.96 -9.25 -4.02
N ALA A 96 4.08 -9.14 -5.03
CA ALA A 96 3.49 -7.88 -5.47
C ALA A 96 1.97 -7.95 -5.35
N SER A 97 1.37 -6.99 -4.65
CA SER A 97 -0.08 -6.93 -4.45
C SER A 97 -0.58 -5.51 -4.21
N ASP A 98 -1.89 -5.31 -4.15
CA ASP A 98 -2.45 -4.00 -3.78
C ASP A 98 -2.29 -3.74 -2.28
N TRP A 99 -2.03 -2.48 -1.91
CA TRP A 99 -1.81 -2.13 -0.52
C TRP A 99 -3.13 -2.20 0.26
N PRO A 100 -3.21 -2.96 1.37
CA PRO A 100 -4.43 -3.03 2.18
C PRO A 100 -4.81 -1.69 2.83
N GLY A 101 -3.85 -0.75 2.92
CA GLY A 101 -4.09 0.61 3.40
C GLY A 101 -4.80 1.54 2.43
N GLY A 102 -5.10 1.09 1.20
CA GLY A 102 -5.79 1.87 0.17
C GLY A 102 -4.83 2.74 -0.64
N ILE A 103 -5.21 4.00 -0.89
CA ILE A 103 -4.40 4.94 -1.67
C ILE A 103 -3.42 5.68 -0.76
N TYR A 104 -2.13 5.55 -1.05
CA TYR A 104 -1.04 6.33 -0.47
C TYR A 104 -0.76 7.56 -1.33
N ASN A 105 -0.84 8.76 -0.75
CA ASN A 105 -0.68 10.02 -1.49
C ASN A 105 0.78 10.49 -1.64
N GLY A 106 1.78 9.74 -1.16
CA GLY A 106 3.20 10.08 -1.35
C GLY A 106 3.83 9.37 -2.55
N GLU A 107 5.15 9.53 -2.73
CA GLU A 107 5.92 8.82 -3.76
C GLU A 107 6.13 7.35 -3.38
N VAL A 108 7.00 7.09 -2.39
CA VAL A 108 7.32 5.74 -1.94
C VAL A 108 7.37 5.70 -0.42
N GLN A 109 6.72 4.71 0.19
CA GLN A 109 6.82 4.43 1.62
C GLN A 109 7.43 3.05 1.86
N ILE A 110 8.49 2.99 2.66
CA ILE A 110 9.14 1.74 3.05
C ILE A 110 8.70 1.41 4.47
N LEU A 111 8.10 0.25 4.64
CA LEU A 111 7.58 -0.29 5.88
C LEU A 111 8.50 -1.42 6.35
N SER A 112 8.89 -1.37 7.62
CA SER A 112 9.69 -2.42 8.24
C SER A 112 9.34 -2.59 9.71
N SER A 113 9.81 -3.69 10.30
CA SER A 113 9.81 -3.84 11.75
C SER A 113 10.90 -2.94 12.37
N LYS A 114 10.91 -2.87 13.70
CA LYS A 114 11.97 -2.16 14.45
C LYS A 114 13.36 -2.77 14.23
N SER A 115 13.46 -4.10 14.15
CA SER A 115 14.73 -4.79 13.97
C SER A 115 15.27 -4.69 12.54
N SER A 116 14.39 -4.55 11.55
CA SER A 116 14.75 -4.48 10.12
C SER A 116 14.90 -3.05 9.59
N LEU A 117 15.05 -2.04 10.46
CA LEU A 117 15.30 -0.65 10.04
C LEU A 117 16.54 -0.51 9.18
N THR A 118 17.63 -1.23 9.47
CA THR A 118 18.83 -1.22 8.63
C THR A 118 18.53 -1.71 7.20
N ASN A 119 17.68 -2.74 7.06
CA ASN A 119 17.26 -3.27 5.77
C ASN A 119 16.39 -2.25 5.02
N ALA A 120 15.48 -1.59 5.73
CA ALA A 120 14.62 -0.55 5.19
C ALA A 120 15.42 0.63 4.64
N TYR A 121 16.41 1.12 5.40
CA TYR A 121 17.29 2.20 4.97
C TYR A 121 18.25 1.80 3.85
N SER A 122 18.62 0.52 3.78
CA SER A 122 19.40 0.00 2.65
C SER A 122 18.57 0.01 1.37
N LEU A 123 17.31 -0.40 1.46
CA LEU A 123 16.34 -0.36 0.35
C LEU A 123 15.93 1.07 -0.01
N ALA A 124 15.92 2.00 0.95
CA ALA A 124 15.64 3.42 0.70
C ALA A 124 16.63 4.05 -0.28
N GLN A 125 17.83 3.50 -0.41
CA GLN A 125 18.77 3.93 -1.45
C GLN A 125 18.27 3.61 -2.85
N VAL A 126 17.51 2.52 -3.04
CA VAL A 126 16.95 2.08 -4.35
C VAL A 126 15.83 3.02 -4.82
N PHE A 127 15.08 3.59 -3.87
CA PHE A 127 13.95 4.45 -4.12
C PHE A 127 14.24 5.88 -3.66
N PRO A 128 14.64 6.79 -4.56
CA PRO A 128 14.81 8.19 -4.20
C PRO A 128 13.50 8.77 -3.67
N ASN A 129 13.58 9.72 -2.74
CA ASN A 129 12.44 10.32 -2.04
C ASN A 129 11.55 9.32 -1.26
N SER A 130 12.05 8.12 -0.96
CA SER A 130 11.31 7.18 -0.13
C SER A 130 11.25 7.62 1.34
N THR A 131 10.13 7.31 1.99
CA THR A 131 9.94 7.56 3.42
C THR A 131 9.93 6.25 4.19
N VAL A 132 10.83 6.08 5.15
CA VAL A 132 10.83 4.89 6.03
C VAL A 132 9.84 5.07 7.17
N GLN A 133 9.07 4.03 7.46
CA GLN A 133 8.08 3.97 8.54
C GLN A 133 8.10 2.60 9.21
N ILE A 134 7.73 2.57 10.49
CA ILE A 134 7.61 1.32 11.23
C ILE A 134 6.21 0.77 11.05
N ASP A 135 6.11 -0.47 10.59
CA ASP A 135 4.87 -1.19 10.56
C ASP A 135 4.68 -1.94 11.89
N SER A 136 3.77 -1.43 12.72
CA SER A 136 3.41 -2.04 13.99
C SER A 136 2.63 -3.35 13.85
N SER A 137 2.23 -3.73 12.63
CA SER A 137 1.58 -5.02 12.37
C SER A 137 2.56 -6.16 12.12
N LEU A 138 3.82 -5.84 11.80
CA LEU A 138 4.89 -6.83 11.67
C LEU A 138 5.42 -7.25 13.04
N ALA A 139 5.89 -8.49 13.12
CA ALA A 139 6.59 -8.95 14.31
C ALA A 139 7.92 -8.19 14.49
N ASP A 140 8.34 -7.96 15.73
CA ASP A 140 9.54 -7.19 16.02
C ASP A 140 10.81 -7.82 15.44
N ASP A 141 10.84 -9.14 15.22
CA ASP A 141 11.93 -9.92 14.64
C ASP A 141 11.78 -10.16 13.12
N ASP A 142 10.75 -9.58 12.49
CA ASP A 142 10.52 -9.73 11.06
C ASP A 142 11.60 -9.00 10.25
N SER A 143 12.28 -9.74 9.38
CA SER A 143 13.34 -9.23 8.50
C SER A 143 12.83 -8.76 7.14
N THR A 144 11.54 -8.94 6.86
CA THR A 144 10.91 -8.49 5.61
C THR A 144 10.78 -6.98 5.57
N VAL A 145 10.93 -6.43 4.36
CA VAL A 145 10.76 -5.01 4.10
C VAL A 145 9.69 -4.86 3.04
N SER A 146 8.73 -3.97 3.29
CA SER A 146 7.62 -3.73 2.38
C SER A 146 7.76 -2.36 1.74
N VAL A 147 7.51 -2.25 0.45
CA VAL A 147 7.57 -1.00 -0.32
C VAL A 147 6.18 -0.70 -0.82
N VAL A 148 5.62 0.44 -0.43
CA VAL A 148 4.33 0.95 -0.88
C VAL A 148 4.58 2.03 -1.92
N LEU A 149 4.14 1.78 -3.15
CA LEU A 149 4.22 2.72 -4.27
C LEU A 149 2.96 3.58 -4.25
N GLY A 150 3.11 4.87 -3.99
CA GLY A 150 1.98 5.77 -3.89
C GLY A 150 1.59 6.43 -5.21
N LYS A 151 0.59 7.29 -5.12
CA LYS A 151 0.03 8.03 -6.26
C LYS A 151 1.03 8.97 -6.92
N GLU A 152 1.97 9.51 -6.16
CA GLU A 152 2.98 10.44 -6.67
C GLU A 152 4.21 9.71 -7.22
N TYR A 153 4.23 8.37 -7.19
CA TYR A 153 5.38 7.60 -7.68
C TYR A 153 5.65 7.85 -9.16
N LEU A 154 6.81 8.43 -9.45
CA LEU A 154 7.23 8.83 -10.80
C LEU A 154 8.05 7.75 -11.52
N GLN A 155 8.00 6.49 -11.07
CA GLN A 155 8.85 5.40 -11.62
C GLN A 155 10.34 5.74 -11.60
N ASN A 156 10.75 6.42 -10.53
CA ASN A 156 12.10 6.93 -10.31
C ASN A 156 12.99 5.96 -9.51
N ALA A 157 12.57 4.70 -9.32
CA ALA A 157 13.45 3.67 -8.78
C ALA A 157 14.74 3.58 -9.62
N LEU A 158 15.87 3.36 -8.94
CA LEU A 158 17.15 3.17 -9.60
C LEU A 158 17.07 2.01 -10.60
N LYS A 159 17.79 2.14 -11.72
CA LYS A 159 17.83 1.09 -12.73
C LYS A 159 18.66 -0.09 -12.26
N SER A 160 18.45 -1.26 -12.89
CA SER A 160 19.19 -2.51 -12.59
C SER A 160 20.71 -2.28 -12.46
N ASP A 161 21.31 -1.51 -13.36
CA ASP A 161 22.75 -1.23 -13.34
C ASP A 161 23.18 -0.36 -12.15
N GLU A 162 22.34 0.58 -11.71
CA GLU A 162 22.63 1.46 -10.58
C GLU A 162 22.41 0.76 -9.25
N ILE A 163 21.39 -0.11 -9.17
CA ILE A 163 21.13 -0.93 -7.97
C ILE A 163 22.31 -1.88 -7.71
N LYS A 164 22.90 -2.47 -8.76
CA LYS A 164 24.10 -3.31 -8.66
C LYS A 164 25.32 -2.55 -8.15
N LEU A 165 25.34 -1.22 -8.29
CA LEU A 165 26.43 -0.34 -7.82
C LEU A 165 26.22 0.17 -6.38
N LEU A 166 25.05 -0.06 -5.77
CA LEU A 166 24.79 0.37 -4.40
C LEU A 166 25.74 -0.31 -3.41
N GLY A 167 26.07 -1.59 -3.61
CA GLY A 167 26.98 -2.35 -2.75
C GLY A 167 26.52 -2.44 -1.29
N ALA A 168 27.23 -3.22 -0.48
CA ALA A 168 27.02 -3.32 0.96
C ALA A 168 28.04 -2.47 1.74
N ASP A 169 27.85 -2.34 3.06
CA ASP A 169 28.77 -1.73 4.01
C ASP A 169 28.96 -0.20 3.92
N LYS A 170 28.09 0.52 3.20
CA LYS A 170 28.12 1.99 3.16
C LYS A 170 27.47 2.56 4.43
N PRO A 171 27.94 3.69 4.97
CA PRO A 171 27.31 4.31 6.14
C PRO A 171 25.91 4.83 5.79
N ILE A 172 24.92 4.48 6.61
CA ILE A 172 23.55 5.00 6.48
C ILE A 172 23.51 6.41 7.08
N THR A 173 23.11 7.40 6.27
CA THR A 173 22.92 8.78 6.75
C THR A 173 21.51 8.94 7.29
N ALA A 174 21.40 9.34 8.56
CA ALA A 174 20.10 9.59 9.19
C ALA A 174 19.46 10.88 8.63
N PRO A 175 18.14 10.88 8.38
CA PRO A 175 17.40 12.11 8.11
C PRO A 175 17.49 13.09 9.28
N SER A 176 17.56 14.39 9.01
CA SER A 176 17.74 15.43 10.04
C SER A 176 16.58 15.55 11.04
N ASP A 177 15.41 15.03 10.66
CA ASP A 177 14.13 15.10 11.38
C ASP A 177 13.66 13.73 11.89
N CYS A 178 14.55 12.73 11.92
CA CYS A 178 14.21 11.39 12.38
C CYS A 178 13.96 11.34 13.90
N VAL A 179 13.10 10.41 14.34
CA VAL A 179 12.82 10.16 15.76
C VAL A 179 13.21 8.73 16.15
N PRO A 180 13.51 8.44 17.44
CA PRO A 180 13.81 7.08 17.87
C PRO A 180 12.70 6.09 17.47
N ALA A 181 13.07 4.87 17.08
CA ALA A 181 12.14 3.83 16.60
C ALA A 181 10.95 3.58 17.56
N ASP A 182 11.18 3.66 18.87
CA ASP A 182 10.14 3.49 19.88
C ASP A 182 9.10 4.63 19.92
N LYS A 183 9.45 5.81 19.40
CA LYS A 183 8.55 6.97 19.26
C LYS A 183 7.92 7.04 17.87
N ALA A 184 8.55 6.46 16.85
CA ALA A 184 7.99 6.37 15.50
C ALA A 184 6.86 5.32 15.40
N ALA A 185 6.96 4.22 16.15
CA ALA A 185 5.98 3.13 16.12
C ALA A 185 4.61 3.49 16.71
N THR A 186 4.51 4.58 17.47
CA THR A 186 3.22 5.03 18.02
C THR A 186 2.41 5.74 16.95
N LYS A 187 1.66 4.98 16.15
CA LYS A 187 0.40 5.48 15.58
C LYS A 187 -0.42 6.00 16.75
N LYS A 188 -0.53 7.32 16.88
CA LYS A 188 -1.45 7.95 17.84
C LYS A 188 -2.86 7.63 17.36
N SER A 189 -3.37 6.48 17.79
CA SER A 189 -4.80 6.17 17.76
C SER A 189 -5.46 7.20 18.67
N SER A 190 -6.08 8.22 18.08
CA SER A 190 -6.92 9.17 18.79
C SER A 190 -8.08 9.59 17.92
#